data_AF-A0A933LWC1-F1
#
_entry.id   AF-A0A933LWC1-F1
#
_cell.length_a   1.000
_cell.length_b   1.000
_cell.length_c   1.000
_cell.angle_alpha   90.00
_cell.angle_beta   90.00
_cell.angle_gamma   90.00
#
_symmetry.space_group_name_H-M   'P 1'
#
loop_
_entity.id
_entity.type
_entity.pdbx_description
1 polymer ?
#
loop_
_entity_poly.entity_id
_entity_poly.type
_entity_poly.pdbx_seq_one_letter_code
_entity_poly.pdbx_strand_id
1 'polypeptide(L)'
;MPIRAAGPAVLLAALLAAQAFAQEDQNPAWPMLGRSPERTTQSTAGRVSLKPIRWKLDVSPPDGIEWFAESFRERAERGTERPAAVPATYPVVAGSTVYMKIVSMGSDAPLVALDLRTGKLRWRGRPEERESIPPPRGWSRETLLTQDQLAAWRANADHSWNSISCFEERLYVVESGLPGFWNPLLRQAGYEELPTERSGNQLAVYDLNTQGKHLGVIGGRDDARPELAGARFLSGPLVVEGLIVAPAFQGEDCYIYFFREEKKEERPTFELVRRTKLSTRPAPAEEDLPTHHP
;
A
#
# COMPACT_ATOMS: atom_id res chain seq x y z
N MET A 1 -27.75 -8.29 30.78
CA MET A 1 -26.78 -9.05 29.97
C MET A 1 -25.70 -8.09 29.52
N PRO A 2 -24.43 -8.24 29.92
CA PRO A 2 -23.36 -7.37 29.47
C PRO A 2 -23.00 -7.70 28.02
N ILE A 3 -23.01 -6.70 27.15
CA ILE A 3 -22.55 -6.80 25.77
C ILE A 3 -21.03 -6.95 25.81
N ARG A 4 -20.50 -8.12 25.45
CA ARG A 4 -19.05 -8.32 25.29
C ARG A 4 -18.57 -7.49 24.11
N ALA A 5 -17.52 -6.68 24.32
CA ALA A 5 -16.86 -5.94 23.26
C ALA A 5 -16.30 -6.91 22.22
N ALA A 6 -16.62 -6.70 20.94
CA ALA A 6 -16.06 -7.47 19.84
C ALA A 6 -14.56 -7.21 19.72
N GLY A 7 -13.76 -8.26 19.53
CA GLY A 7 -12.31 -8.14 19.37
C GLY A 7 -11.92 -7.33 18.12
N PRO A 8 -10.71 -6.75 18.05
CA PRO A 8 -10.27 -5.87 16.97
C PRO A 8 -10.31 -6.52 15.58
N ALA A 9 -10.12 -7.84 15.49
CA ALA A 9 -10.29 -8.58 14.23
C ALA A 9 -11.76 -8.63 13.76
N VAL A 10 -12.71 -8.71 14.69
CA VAL A 10 -14.16 -8.65 14.39
C VAL A 10 -14.57 -7.22 14.06
N LEU A 11 -13.95 -6.21 14.67
CA LEU A 11 -14.18 -4.80 14.36
C LEU A 11 -13.61 -4.42 12.98
N LEU A 12 -12.43 -4.93 12.63
CA LEU A 12 -11.84 -4.79 11.29
C LEU A 12 -12.65 -5.56 10.24
N ALA A 13 -13.04 -6.81 10.55
CA ALA A 13 -13.92 -7.59 9.68
C ALA A 13 -15.33 -6.97 9.56
N ALA A 14 -15.86 -6.35 10.61
CA ALA A 14 -17.13 -5.64 10.59
C ALA A 14 -17.03 -4.29 9.87
N LEU A 15 -15.89 -3.59 9.94
CA LEU A 15 -15.60 -2.43 9.08
C LEU A 15 -15.49 -2.83 7.61
N LEU A 16 -14.91 -4.00 7.33
CA LEU A 16 -14.83 -4.59 5.99
C LEU A 16 -16.16 -5.23 5.54
N ALA A 17 -17.06 -5.63 6.45
CA ALA A 17 -18.36 -6.25 6.14
C ALA A 17 -19.52 -5.25 6.14
N ALA A 18 -19.44 -4.15 6.91
CA ALA A 18 -20.37 -3.02 6.83
C ALA A 18 -20.26 -2.29 5.47
N GLN A 19 -19.19 -2.56 4.71
CA GLN A 19 -19.02 -2.20 3.31
C GLN A 19 -19.92 -3.00 2.34
N ALA A 20 -20.78 -3.91 2.81
CA ALA A 20 -21.54 -4.84 1.94
C ALA A 20 -23.02 -4.50 1.72
N PHE A 21 -23.56 -3.36 2.19
CA PHE A 21 -24.99 -3.06 2.06
C PHE A 21 -25.32 -1.77 1.28
N ALA A 22 -25.92 -2.00 0.09
CA ALA A 22 -26.94 -1.26 -0.66
C ALA A 22 -26.70 0.19 -1.16
N GLN A 23 -26.64 0.36 -2.50
CA GLN A 23 -27.77 0.88 -3.31
C GLN A 23 -27.49 0.71 -4.83
N GLU A 24 -28.56 0.55 -5.62
CA GLU A 24 -28.54 0.28 -7.06
C GLU A 24 -28.38 1.58 -7.85
N ASP A 25 -27.20 1.80 -8.44
CA ASP A 25 -26.88 3.00 -9.22
C ASP A 25 -26.54 2.60 -10.68
N GLN A 26 -27.22 3.21 -11.65
CA GLN A 26 -27.22 2.80 -13.09
C GLN A 26 -25.94 3.20 -13.86
N ASN A 27 -24.84 3.47 -13.17
CA ASN A 27 -23.60 3.89 -13.82
C ASN A 27 -22.61 2.70 -13.91
N PRO A 28 -22.24 2.21 -15.11
CA PRO A 28 -21.41 1.01 -15.30
C PRO A 28 -19.92 1.22 -14.94
N ALA A 29 -19.63 2.12 -14.00
CA ALA A 29 -18.28 2.40 -13.54
C ALA A 29 -17.76 1.26 -12.65
N TRP A 30 -16.53 0.85 -12.93
CA TRP A 30 -15.80 -0.25 -12.30
C TRP A 30 -15.83 -0.18 -10.75
N PRO A 31 -15.93 -1.32 -10.04
CA PRO A 31 -15.99 -1.37 -8.59
C PRO A 31 -14.62 -1.03 -8.00
N MET A 32 -14.35 0.24 -7.70
CA MET A 32 -13.08 0.65 -7.08
C MET A 32 -13.29 1.60 -5.91
N LEU A 33 -12.37 1.49 -4.94
CA LEU A 33 -12.11 2.50 -3.93
C LEU A 33 -11.98 3.86 -4.62
N GLY A 34 -12.95 4.76 -4.42
CA GLY A 34 -12.71 6.16 -4.74
C GLY A 34 -13.81 6.97 -5.38
N ARG A 35 -15.08 6.55 -5.37
CA ARG A 35 -16.17 7.48 -5.72
C ARG A 35 -17.31 7.57 -4.72
N SER A 36 -17.66 6.50 -4.03
CA SER A 36 -18.49 6.61 -2.82
C SER A 36 -18.22 5.44 -1.86
N PRO A 37 -18.38 5.64 -0.54
CA PRO A 37 -18.18 4.59 0.47
C PRO A 37 -19.04 3.33 0.25
N GLU A 38 -20.14 3.46 -0.48
CA GLU A 38 -21.11 2.39 -0.77
C GLU A 38 -20.68 1.50 -1.95
N ARG A 39 -19.61 1.84 -2.68
CA ARG A 39 -19.17 1.18 -3.92
C ARG A 39 -18.05 0.16 -3.72
N THR A 40 -18.20 -0.70 -2.74
CA THR A 40 -17.19 -1.69 -2.36
C THR A 40 -17.44 -3.05 -3.01
N THR A 41 -16.47 -3.48 -3.81
CA THR A 41 -16.23 -4.86 -4.31
C THR A 41 -17.20 -5.48 -5.33
N GLN A 42 -18.46 -5.04 -5.44
CA GLN A 42 -19.41 -5.62 -6.39
C GLN A 42 -19.74 -4.66 -7.53
N SER A 43 -19.33 -5.05 -8.74
CA SER A 43 -19.79 -4.39 -9.97
C SER A 43 -21.29 -4.67 -10.14
N THR A 44 -22.12 -3.61 -10.17
CA THR A 44 -23.53 -3.70 -10.56
C THR A 44 -23.72 -3.93 -12.06
N ALA A 45 -22.64 -3.85 -12.85
CA ALA A 45 -22.66 -3.97 -14.31
C ALA A 45 -22.90 -5.42 -14.80
N GLY A 46 -24.01 -6.04 -14.40
CA GLY A 46 -24.55 -7.28 -14.96
C GLY A 46 -23.56 -8.46 -15.07
N ARG A 47 -23.95 -9.49 -15.83
CA ARG A 47 -23.05 -10.62 -16.13
C ARG A 47 -21.78 -10.09 -16.76
N VAL A 48 -20.62 -10.57 -16.29
CA VAL A 48 -19.31 -10.33 -16.92
C VAL A 48 -19.41 -10.76 -18.38
N SER A 49 -19.60 -9.78 -19.26
CA SER A 49 -19.53 -10.02 -20.70
C SER A 49 -18.09 -10.44 -20.97
N LEU A 50 -17.89 -11.65 -21.49
CA LEU A 50 -16.60 -12.17 -21.96
C LEU A 50 -16.14 -11.35 -23.17
N LYS A 51 -15.85 -10.06 -22.94
CA LYS A 51 -15.24 -9.19 -23.95
C LYS A 51 -13.77 -9.59 -24.04
N PRO A 52 -13.21 -9.65 -25.27
CA PRO A 52 -11.80 -9.97 -25.44
C PRO A 52 -10.93 -8.96 -24.69
N ILE A 53 -9.78 -9.44 -24.21
CA ILE A 53 -8.71 -8.61 -23.65
C ILE A 53 -8.40 -7.51 -24.66
N ARG A 54 -8.61 -6.25 -24.27
CA ARG A 54 -8.46 -5.09 -25.20
C ARG A 54 -7.02 -4.64 -25.32
N TRP A 55 -6.25 -4.75 -24.24
CA TRP A 55 -4.85 -4.38 -24.17
C TRP A 55 -4.19 -5.05 -22.96
N LYS A 56 -2.86 -5.14 -23.01
CA LYS A 56 -1.99 -5.65 -21.95
C LYS A 56 -0.87 -4.63 -21.74
N LEU A 57 -0.54 -4.34 -20.48
CA LEU A 57 0.65 -3.60 -20.12
C LEU A 57 1.57 -4.52 -19.32
N ASP A 58 2.82 -4.62 -19.75
CA ASP A 58 3.87 -5.25 -18.95
C ASP A 58 4.35 -4.24 -17.90
N VAL A 59 4.06 -4.55 -16.63
CA VAL A 59 4.43 -3.75 -15.45
C VAL A 59 5.65 -4.32 -14.74
N SER A 60 6.34 -5.29 -15.35
CA SER A 60 7.63 -5.76 -14.89
C SER A 60 8.63 -4.60 -14.96
N PRO A 61 9.40 -4.34 -13.89
CA PRO A 61 10.49 -3.38 -14.00
C PRO A 61 11.52 -3.89 -15.00
N PRO A 62 12.14 -2.98 -15.77
CA PRO A 62 13.05 -3.33 -16.87
C PRO A 62 14.29 -4.11 -16.39
N ASP A 63 14.71 -3.93 -15.13
CA ASP A 63 15.94 -4.51 -14.61
C ASP A 63 15.67 -5.24 -13.28
N GLY A 64 15.73 -6.57 -13.29
CA GLY A 64 15.95 -7.38 -12.08
C GLY A 64 14.77 -8.19 -11.52
N ILE A 65 13.50 -7.78 -11.67
CA ILE A 65 12.41 -8.64 -11.14
C ILE A 65 12.17 -9.88 -12.01
N GLU A 66 12.48 -9.83 -13.31
CA GLU A 66 12.30 -11.00 -14.18
C GLU A 66 13.14 -12.19 -13.70
N TRP A 67 14.41 -11.97 -13.35
CA TRP A 67 15.25 -12.98 -12.70
C TRP A 67 14.66 -13.43 -11.35
N PHE A 68 14.12 -12.51 -10.55
CA PHE A 68 13.51 -12.86 -9.26
C PHE A 68 12.29 -13.78 -9.46
N ALA A 69 11.41 -13.42 -10.40
CA ALA A 69 10.24 -14.19 -10.78
C ALA A 69 10.63 -15.55 -11.41
N GLU A 70 11.67 -15.59 -12.22
CA GLU A 70 12.21 -16.81 -12.83
C GLU A 70 12.83 -17.72 -11.77
N SER A 71 13.59 -17.18 -10.82
CA SER A 71 14.15 -17.93 -9.69
C SER A 71 13.07 -18.54 -8.80
N PHE A 72 11.93 -17.87 -8.65
CA PHE A 72 10.77 -18.47 -7.98
C PHE A 72 10.10 -19.55 -8.80
N ARG A 73 9.97 -19.34 -10.12
CA ARG A 73 9.41 -20.35 -11.02
C ARG A 73 10.26 -21.62 -10.98
N GLU A 74 11.58 -21.51 -11.12
CA GLU A 74 12.49 -22.64 -11.06
C GLU A 74 12.41 -23.40 -9.72
N ARG A 75 12.36 -22.69 -8.59
CA ARG A 75 12.23 -23.31 -7.25
C ARG A 75 10.88 -23.99 -7.06
N ALA A 76 9.81 -23.40 -7.59
CA ALA A 76 8.49 -24.01 -7.58
C ALA A 76 8.44 -25.28 -8.45
N GLU A 77 9.06 -25.25 -9.63
CA GLU A 77 9.17 -26.41 -10.52
C GLU A 77 10.02 -27.55 -9.92
N ARG A 78 11.07 -27.21 -9.16
CA ARG A 78 11.88 -28.20 -8.41
C ARG A 78 11.17 -28.72 -7.15
N GLY A 79 10.00 -28.20 -6.80
CA GLY A 79 9.26 -28.56 -5.60
C GLY A 79 9.95 -28.14 -4.30
N THR A 80 10.99 -27.30 -4.36
CA THR A 80 11.70 -26.81 -3.18
C THR A 80 10.95 -25.68 -2.49
N GLU A 81 10.07 -25.00 -3.22
CA GLU A 81 9.25 -23.90 -2.70
C GLU A 81 7.84 -23.91 -3.29
N ARG A 82 6.90 -23.25 -2.62
CA ARG A 82 5.58 -22.98 -3.20
C ARG A 82 5.70 -21.82 -4.20
N PRO A 83 4.88 -21.79 -5.27
CA PRO A 83 4.84 -20.67 -6.20
C PRO A 83 4.68 -19.36 -5.42
N ALA A 84 5.67 -18.48 -5.54
CA ALA A 84 5.57 -17.15 -5.00
C ALA A 84 4.44 -16.41 -5.72
N ALA A 85 3.43 -15.94 -4.99
CA ALA A 85 2.44 -15.02 -5.57
C ALA A 85 3.18 -13.80 -6.13
N VAL A 86 2.96 -13.49 -7.41
CA VAL A 86 3.45 -12.27 -8.05
C VAL A 86 2.79 -11.08 -7.33
N PRO A 87 3.53 -10.01 -7.01
CA PRO A 87 2.92 -8.82 -6.42
C PRO A 87 1.76 -8.38 -7.31
N ALA A 88 0.56 -8.41 -6.74
CA ALA A 88 -0.60 -7.83 -7.40
C ALA A 88 -0.36 -6.32 -7.50
N THR A 89 -0.81 -5.70 -8.59
CA THR A 89 -1.00 -4.25 -8.61
C THR A 89 -2.49 -4.03 -8.53
N TYR A 90 -2.93 -3.08 -7.69
CA TYR A 90 -4.33 -2.67 -7.63
C TYR A 90 -4.43 -1.34 -8.37
N PRO A 91 -4.68 -1.34 -9.69
CA PRO A 91 -4.91 -0.09 -10.41
C PRO A 91 -6.12 0.63 -9.81
N VAL A 92 -6.17 1.95 -9.92
CA VAL A 92 -7.34 2.79 -9.62
C VAL A 92 -7.79 3.46 -10.91
N VAL A 93 -9.10 3.70 -11.07
CA VAL A 93 -9.68 4.25 -12.30
C VAL A 93 -10.45 5.50 -11.90
N ALA A 94 -10.05 6.63 -12.48
CA ALA A 94 -10.80 7.87 -12.38
C ALA A 94 -11.15 8.35 -13.79
N GLY A 95 -12.45 8.43 -14.07
CA GLY A 95 -12.94 8.75 -15.41
C GLY A 95 -12.44 7.76 -16.47
N SER A 96 -11.73 8.27 -17.48
CA SER A 96 -11.18 7.48 -18.59
C SER A 96 -9.74 7.00 -18.37
N THR A 97 -9.22 7.10 -17.16
CA THR A 97 -7.79 6.87 -16.87
C THR A 97 -7.61 5.81 -15.79
N VAL A 98 -6.69 4.87 -16.06
CA VAL A 98 -6.19 3.89 -15.11
C VAL A 98 -4.90 4.43 -14.50
N TYR A 99 -4.82 4.50 -13.19
CA TYR A 99 -3.63 4.87 -12.42
C TYR A 99 -3.09 3.63 -11.74
N MET A 100 -1.78 3.42 -11.80
CA MET A 100 -1.16 2.30 -11.11
C MET A 100 0.29 2.60 -10.77
N LYS A 101 0.76 1.99 -9.69
CA LYS A 101 2.19 1.94 -9.39
C LYS A 101 2.81 0.80 -10.18
N ILE A 102 3.92 1.07 -10.85
CA ILE A 102 4.75 0.01 -11.42
C ILE A 102 5.66 -0.51 -10.31
N VAL A 103 5.67 -1.83 -10.11
CA VAL A 103 6.53 -2.47 -9.11
C VAL A 103 7.98 -2.20 -9.48
N SER A 104 8.71 -1.57 -8.58
CA SER A 104 10.15 -1.35 -8.68
C SER A 104 10.79 -1.82 -7.37
N MET A 105 12.01 -2.35 -7.48
CA MET A 105 12.82 -2.72 -6.31
C MET A 105 13.40 -1.50 -5.58
N GLY A 106 13.29 -0.30 -6.18
CA GLY A 106 13.66 0.97 -5.54
C GLY A 106 12.52 1.59 -4.73
N SER A 107 12.86 2.59 -3.93
CA SER A 107 11.91 3.47 -3.22
C SER A 107 10.89 4.13 -4.14
N ASP A 108 11.25 4.29 -5.40
CA ASP A 108 10.59 5.20 -6.34
C ASP A 108 9.87 4.44 -7.45
N ALA A 109 8.92 3.59 -7.04
CA ALA A 109 8.00 2.92 -7.95
C ALA A 109 7.23 3.96 -8.78
N PRO A 110 7.45 4.06 -10.10
CA PRO A 110 6.85 5.13 -10.88
C PRO A 110 5.35 4.94 -10.96
N LEU A 111 4.62 6.03 -10.76
CA LEU A 111 3.19 6.10 -10.98
C LEU A 111 2.93 6.28 -12.48
N VAL A 112 2.04 5.48 -13.06
CA VAL A 112 1.63 5.64 -14.46
C VAL A 112 0.14 5.86 -14.58
N ALA A 113 -0.22 6.65 -15.56
CA ALA A 113 -1.59 6.85 -15.99
C ALA A 113 -1.76 6.33 -17.42
N LEU A 114 -2.75 5.48 -17.63
CA LEU A 114 -3.08 4.85 -18.90
C LEU A 114 -4.48 5.25 -19.32
N ASP A 115 -4.69 5.39 -20.61
CA ASP A 115 -6.02 5.47 -21.17
C ASP A 115 -6.77 4.13 -20.97
N LEU A 116 -7.89 4.15 -20.26
CA LEU A 116 -8.66 2.93 -19.93
C LEU A 116 -9.10 2.15 -21.18
N ARG A 117 -9.41 2.85 -22.27
CA ARG A 117 -9.92 2.22 -23.49
C ARG A 117 -8.81 1.54 -24.29
N THR A 118 -7.65 2.16 -24.38
CA THR A 118 -6.58 1.77 -25.31
C THR A 118 -5.33 1.21 -24.64
N GLY A 119 -5.19 1.38 -23.33
CA GLY A 119 -3.98 1.01 -22.58
C GLY A 119 -2.78 1.93 -22.86
N LYS A 120 -2.94 2.97 -23.68
CA LYS A 120 -1.84 3.89 -24.02
C LYS A 120 -1.45 4.73 -22.81
N LEU A 121 -0.14 4.86 -22.59
CA LEU A 121 0.41 5.74 -21.57
C LEU A 121 -0.02 7.20 -21.84
N ARG A 122 -0.68 7.82 -20.87
CA ARG A 122 -1.02 9.25 -20.86
C ARG A 122 0.12 10.06 -20.23
N TRP A 123 0.60 9.60 -19.09
CA TRP A 123 1.75 10.17 -18.42
C TRP A 123 2.41 9.13 -17.50
N ARG A 124 3.69 9.35 -17.22
CA ARG A 124 4.45 8.61 -16.23
C ARG A 124 5.01 9.64 -15.26
N GLY A 125 4.62 9.52 -14.00
CA GLY A 125 5.19 10.30 -12.92
C GLY A 125 6.69 10.02 -12.89
N ARG A 126 7.49 11.07 -13.05
CA ARG A 126 8.89 10.96 -12.68
C ARG A 126 8.89 10.96 -11.17
N PRO A 127 9.48 9.96 -10.49
CA PRO A 127 9.85 10.22 -9.13
C PRO A 127 10.67 11.51 -9.13
N GLU A 128 10.42 12.42 -8.19
CA GLU A 128 11.35 13.51 -7.93
C GLU A 128 12.76 12.89 -7.90
N GLU A 129 13.78 13.57 -8.44
CA GLU A 129 15.17 13.07 -8.51
C GLU A 129 15.66 12.70 -7.10
N ARG A 130 15.27 11.53 -6.65
CA ARG A 130 15.76 10.86 -5.47
C ARG A 130 16.93 10.05 -5.98
N GLU A 131 18.05 10.15 -5.27
CA GLU A 131 19.18 9.30 -5.53
C GLU A 131 18.67 7.86 -5.53
N SER A 132 18.64 7.26 -6.72
CA SER A 132 18.30 5.86 -6.85
C SER A 132 19.35 5.12 -6.05
N ILE A 133 18.91 4.49 -4.96
CA ILE A 133 19.82 3.66 -4.18
C ILE A 133 20.12 2.47 -5.10
N PRO A 134 21.37 2.36 -5.62
CA PRO A 134 21.69 1.25 -6.50
C PRO A 134 21.41 -0.04 -5.73
N PRO A 135 20.95 -1.11 -6.43
CA PRO A 135 20.76 -2.39 -5.77
C PRO A 135 22.06 -2.77 -5.04
N PRO A 136 21.97 -3.39 -3.85
CA PRO A 136 23.14 -3.64 -3.03
C PRO A 136 24.25 -4.35 -3.81
N ARG A 137 25.47 -3.79 -3.77
CA ARG A 137 26.64 -4.46 -4.39
C ARG A 137 26.85 -5.78 -3.64
N GLY A 138 26.69 -6.91 -4.33
CA GLY A 138 26.83 -8.24 -3.73
C GLY A 138 25.54 -9.04 -3.61
N TRP A 139 24.39 -8.51 -4.04
CA TRP A 139 23.25 -9.37 -4.39
C TRP A 139 23.58 -10.15 -5.64
N SER A 140 24.35 -11.23 -5.48
CA SER A 140 24.44 -12.27 -6.50
C SER A 140 23.09 -12.97 -6.60
N ARG A 141 22.86 -13.68 -7.72
CA ARG A 141 21.71 -14.58 -7.91
C ARG A 141 21.50 -15.57 -6.75
N GLU A 142 22.51 -15.75 -5.89
CA GLU A 142 22.56 -16.74 -4.81
C GLU A 142 22.13 -16.16 -3.45
N THR A 143 21.98 -14.84 -3.30
CA THR A 143 21.46 -14.26 -2.04
C THR A 143 19.95 -14.46 -1.98
N LEU A 144 19.55 -15.70 -1.70
CA LEU A 144 18.16 -16.10 -1.58
C LEU A 144 17.64 -15.70 -0.21
N LEU A 145 16.57 -14.91 -0.19
CA LEU A 145 15.78 -14.72 1.03
C LEU A 145 15.26 -16.10 1.48
N THR A 146 15.38 -16.39 2.78
CA THR A 146 14.71 -17.54 3.39
C THR A 146 13.18 -17.40 3.24
N GLN A 147 12.42 -18.48 3.39
CA GLN A 147 10.95 -18.43 3.35
C GLN A 147 10.38 -17.41 4.36
N ASP A 148 10.96 -17.33 5.56
CA ASP A 148 10.54 -16.36 6.58
C ASP A 148 10.87 -14.92 6.18
N GLN A 149 12.06 -14.69 5.62
CA GLN A 149 12.44 -13.39 5.08
C GLN A 149 11.55 -12.97 3.92
N LEU A 150 11.13 -13.93 3.08
CA LEU A 150 10.19 -13.69 1.98
C LEU A 150 8.79 -13.39 2.49
N ALA A 151 8.30 -14.12 3.49
CA ALA A 151 7.00 -13.86 4.09
C ALA A 151 6.97 -12.49 4.78
N ALA A 152 8.04 -12.15 5.51
CA ALA A 152 8.21 -10.83 6.11
C ALA A 152 8.30 -9.73 5.03
N TRP A 153 9.05 -9.97 3.95
CA TRP A 153 9.10 -9.08 2.78
C TRP A 153 7.71 -8.84 2.21
N ARG A 154 6.92 -9.89 1.95
CA ARG A 154 5.55 -9.78 1.43
C ARG A 154 4.65 -8.94 2.33
N ALA A 155 4.59 -9.25 3.62
CA ALA A 155 3.80 -8.49 4.58
C ALA A 155 4.20 -7.00 4.58
N ASN A 156 5.48 -6.70 4.33
CA ASN A 156 6.01 -5.34 4.30
C ASN A 156 6.04 -4.68 2.91
N ALA A 157 5.85 -5.40 1.82
CA ALA A 157 6.01 -4.86 0.48
C ALA A 157 4.68 -4.84 -0.27
N ASP A 158 3.81 -5.82 -0.03
CA ASP A 158 2.47 -5.86 -0.61
C ASP A 158 1.65 -4.63 -0.20
N HIS A 159 1.79 -4.14 1.03
CA HIS A 159 1.11 -2.90 1.41
C HIS A 159 1.58 -1.73 0.54
N SER A 160 2.87 -1.63 0.23
CA SER A 160 3.39 -0.50 -0.53
C SER A 160 3.06 -0.52 -2.03
N TRP A 161 2.87 -1.69 -2.61
CA TRP A 161 2.51 -1.82 -4.03
C TRP A 161 1.01 -1.68 -4.27
N ASN A 162 0.20 -1.90 -3.24
CA ASN A 162 -1.25 -1.95 -3.33
C ASN A 162 -1.94 -0.70 -2.76
N SER A 163 -1.15 0.26 -2.28
CA SER A 163 -1.66 1.43 -1.58
C SER A 163 -1.82 2.62 -2.50
N ILE A 164 -2.85 2.56 -3.33
CA ILE A 164 -3.31 3.67 -4.15
C ILE A 164 -4.82 3.84 -3.93
N SER A 165 -5.25 5.08 -3.75
CA SER A 165 -6.66 5.45 -3.74
C SER A 165 -6.85 6.76 -4.49
N CYS A 166 -8.08 7.01 -4.93
CA CYS A 166 -8.44 8.23 -5.62
C CYS A 166 -9.66 8.83 -4.92
N PHE A 167 -9.72 10.15 -4.84
CA PHE A 167 -10.95 10.85 -4.48
C PHE A 167 -10.98 12.16 -5.25
N GLU A 168 -12.09 12.43 -5.92
CA GLU A 168 -12.22 13.57 -6.82
C GLU A 168 -11.06 13.63 -7.84
N GLU A 169 -10.25 14.70 -7.79
CA GLU A 169 -9.12 14.97 -8.68
C GLU A 169 -7.78 14.74 -7.98
N ARG A 170 -7.80 13.96 -6.88
CA ARG A 170 -6.63 13.61 -6.08
C ARG A 170 -6.36 12.12 -6.15
N LEU A 171 -5.07 11.81 -6.25
CA LEU A 171 -4.57 10.47 -6.06
C LEU A 171 -3.72 10.43 -4.79
N TYR A 172 -3.98 9.43 -3.95
CA TYR A 172 -3.26 9.20 -2.72
C TYR A 172 -2.47 7.91 -2.87
N VAL A 173 -1.18 7.96 -2.57
CA VAL A 173 -0.27 6.84 -2.76
C VAL A 173 0.58 6.70 -1.52
N VAL A 174 0.58 5.50 -0.92
CA VAL A 174 1.62 5.21 0.07
C VAL A 174 2.90 4.90 -0.68
N GLU A 175 3.88 5.80 -0.57
CA GLU A 175 5.21 5.63 -1.11
C GLU A 175 6.10 4.97 -0.04
N SER A 176 6.74 3.87 -0.44
CA SER A 176 7.67 3.18 0.44
C SER A 176 8.97 3.96 0.54
N GLY A 177 9.41 4.22 1.78
CA GLY A 177 10.84 4.23 2.04
C GLY A 177 11.38 2.80 1.86
N LEU A 178 12.70 2.65 1.64
CA LEU A 178 13.31 1.32 1.68
C LEU A 178 12.83 0.60 2.95
N PRO A 179 12.20 -0.58 2.80
CA PRO A 179 11.65 -1.26 3.95
C PRO A 179 12.71 -1.48 5.04
N GLY A 180 12.42 -1.11 6.28
CA GLY A 180 13.35 -1.32 7.40
C GLY A 180 13.72 -2.79 7.62
N PHE A 181 12.97 -3.76 7.07
CA PHE A 181 13.37 -5.18 7.10
C PHE A 181 14.61 -5.47 6.25
N TRP A 182 14.95 -4.60 5.28
CA TRP A 182 16.22 -4.71 4.59
C TRP A 182 17.38 -4.34 5.50
N ASN A 183 17.15 -3.69 6.66
CA ASN A 183 18.25 -3.23 7.50
C ASN A 183 19.22 -4.34 7.94
N PRO A 184 18.76 -5.50 8.42
CA PRO A 184 19.66 -6.61 8.71
C PRO A 184 20.40 -7.14 7.47
N LEU A 185 19.72 -7.26 6.33
CA LEU A 185 20.31 -7.80 5.10
C LEU A 185 21.31 -6.84 4.45
N LEU A 186 21.00 -5.54 4.45
CA LEU A 186 21.86 -4.47 3.98
C LEU A 186 23.06 -4.29 4.90
N ARG A 187 22.88 -4.40 6.22
CA ARG A 187 24.00 -4.43 7.18
C ARG A 187 24.91 -5.64 6.93
N GLN A 188 24.35 -6.82 6.66
CA GLN A 188 25.13 -8.00 6.26
C GLN A 188 25.86 -7.78 4.92
N ALA A 189 25.28 -7.00 4.00
CA ALA A 189 25.92 -6.60 2.76
C ALA A 189 26.89 -5.40 2.89
N GLY A 190 27.22 -4.98 4.12
CA GLY A 190 28.22 -3.92 4.39
C GLY A 190 27.68 -2.49 4.38
N TYR A 191 26.36 -2.28 4.39
CA TYR A 191 25.77 -0.95 4.54
C TYR A 191 25.66 -0.60 6.04
N GLU A 192 26.61 0.19 6.55
CA GLU A 192 26.65 0.60 7.97
C GLU A 192 25.68 1.74 8.30
N GLU A 193 25.49 2.68 7.36
CA GLU A 193 24.58 3.82 7.50
C GLU A 193 23.24 3.55 6.81
N LEU A 194 22.36 2.81 7.48
CA LEU A 194 21.00 2.65 7.01
C LEU A 194 20.08 3.69 7.64
N PRO A 195 19.05 4.16 6.90
CA PRO A 195 18.03 5.04 7.45
C PRO A 195 17.54 4.46 8.78
N THR A 196 17.71 5.23 9.85
CA THR A 196 17.23 4.87 11.19
C THR A 196 15.72 4.60 11.17
N GLU A 197 15.22 3.78 12.11
CA GLU A 197 13.80 3.41 12.30
C GLU A 197 12.77 4.55 12.25
N ARG A 198 13.23 5.81 12.33
CA ARG A 198 12.41 7.00 12.07
C ARG A 198 11.91 7.13 10.63
N SER A 199 12.44 6.38 9.66
CA SER A 199 11.93 6.40 8.29
C SER A 199 10.68 5.52 8.15
N GLY A 200 9.55 6.03 8.64
CA GLY A 200 8.24 5.56 8.20
C GLY A 200 8.09 5.65 6.68
N ASN A 201 7.07 4.99 6.11
CA ASN A 201 6.67 5.29 4.75
C ASN A 201 5.88 6.61 4.73
N GLN A 202 5.59 7.14 3.55
CA GLN A 202 4.89 8.42 3.41
C GLN A 202 3.62 8.23 2.59
N LEU A 203 2.61 9.04 2.87
CA LEU A 203 1.40 9.14 2.08
C LEU A 203 1.53 10.38 1.18
N ALA A 204 1.85 10.14 -0.09
CA ALA A 204 1.98 11.17 -1.11
C ALA A 204 0.62 11.47 -1.76
N VAL A 205 0.43 12.74 -2.12
CA VAL A 205 -0.78 13.23 -2.79
C VAL A 205 -0.41 13.83 -4.13
N TYR A 206 -1.14 13.44 -5.18
CA TYR A 206 -0.94 13.94 -6.54
C TYR A 206 -2.22 14.53 -7.10
N ASP A 207 -2.05 15.55 -7.94
CA ASP A 207 -3.14 16.16 -8.69
C ASP A 207 -3.33 15.48 -10.03
N LEU A 208 -4.54 14.99 -10.28
CA LEU A 208 -4.88 14.32 -11.52
C LEU A 208 -5.02 15.29 -12.71
N ASN A 209 -5.35 16.55 -12.46
CA ASN A 209 -5.51 17.56 -13.51
C ASN A 209 -4.18 17.98 -14.12
N THR A 210 -3.13 18.01 -13.30
CA THR A 210 -1.77 18.39 -13.71
C THR A 210 -0.88 17.17 -13.98
N GLN A 211 -1.48 16.11 -14.52
CA GLN A 211 -0.77 14.89 -14.94
C GLN A 211 0.04 14.24 -13.83
N GLY A 212 -0.51 14.20 -12.61
CA GLY A 212 0.15 13.58 -11.47
C GLY A 212 1.22 14.46 -10.85
N LYS A 213 1.06 15.79 -10.87
CA LYS A 213 1.95 16.69 -10.12
C LYS A 213 1.87 16.34 -8.63
N HIS A 214 3.03 16.16 -8.02
CA HIS A 214 3.14 15.94 -6.58
C HIS A 214 2.71 17.22 -5.83
N LEU A 215 1.71 17.08 -4.95
CA LEU A 215 1.14 18.19 -4.18
C LEU A 215 1.74 18.29 -2.78
N GLY A 216 2.08 17.14 -2.17
CA GLY A 216 2.66 17.07 -0.84
C GLY A 216 2.66 15.66 -0.27
N VAL A 217 3.26 15.53 0.91
CA VAL A 217 3.40 14.26 1.65
C VAL A 217 2.88 14.39 3.07
N ILE A 218 2.44 13.25 3.62
CA ILE A 218 2.07 13.07 5.01
C ILE A 218 2.95 11.95 5.59
N GLY A 219 3.59 12.20 6.74
CA GLY A 219 4.51 11.26 7.37
C GLY A 219 5.86 11.18 6.65
N GLY A 220 6.62 10.12 6.94
CA GLY A 220 7.99 9.97 6.47
C GLY A 220 9.02 10.65 7.37
N ARG A 221 10.28 10.66 6.91
CA ARG A 221 11.45 11.15 7.67
C ARG A 221 11.40 12.66 7.94
N ASP A 222 10.90 13.42 6.98
CA ASP A 222 10.98 14.88 6.98
C ASP A 222 9.70 15.54 7.52
N ASP A 223 8.76 14.75 8.04
CA ASP A 223 7.55 15.29 8.65
C ASP A 223 7.87 15.88 10.03
N ALA A 224 7.60 17.18 10.19
CA ALA A 224 7.85 17.90 11.44
C ALA A 224 6.89 17.50 12.57
N ARG A 225 5.80 16.77 12.28
CA ARG A 225 4.79 16.39 13.27
C ARG A 225 5.29 15.21 14.10
N PRO A 226 5.56 15.38 15.41
CA PRO A 226 6.04 14.28 16.26
C PRO A 226 5.03 13.14 16.36
N GLU A 227 3.74 13.40 16.16
CA GLU A 227 2.68 12.40 16.18
C GLU A 227 2.81 11.36 15.05
N LEU A 228 3.48 11.73 13.95
CA LEU A 228 3.71 10.88 12.78
C LEU A 228 5.11 10.24 12.75
N ALA A 229 5.97 10.55 13.73
CA ALA A 229 7.32 10.01 13.78
C ALA A 229 7.29 8.47 13.81
N GLY A 230 7.85 7.83 12.78
CA GLY A 230 7.85 6.37 12.63
C GLY A 230 6.51 5.75 12.23
N ALA A 231 5.53 6.55 11.79
CA ALA A 231 4.27 6.02 11.26
C ALA A 231 4.49 5.27 9.94
N ARG A 232 3.82 4.13 9.77
CA ARG A 232 3.89 3.25 8.59
C ARG A 232 2.48 2.97 8.10
N PHE A 233 2.03 3.71 7.10
CA PHE A 233 0.73 3.57 6.45
C PHE A 233 0.58 2.20 5.79
N LEU A 234 -0.58 1.57 6.01
CA LEU A 234 -0.83 0.17 5.64
C LEU A 234 -1.61 0.02 4.34
N SER A 235 -2.30 1.07 3.91
CA SER A 235 -3.13 1.06 2.71
C SER A 235 -3.21 2.45 2.10
N GLY A 236 -3.71 2.54 0.87
CA GLY A 236 -4.23 3.81 0.35
C GLY A 236 -5.31 4.32 1.31
N PRO A 237 -5.37 5.64 1.57
CA PRO A 237 -6.33 6.18 2.50
C PRO A 237 -7.75 6.11 1.94
N LEU A 238 -8.74 6.11 2.82
CA LEU A 238 -10.13 6.34 2.46
C LEU A 238 -10.45 7.82 2.65
N VAL A 239 -11.11 8.45 1.69
CA VAL A 239 -11.61 9.83 1.87
C VAL A 239 -13.11 9.80 2.15
N VAL A 240 -13.51 10.36 3.29
CA VAL A 240 -14.91 10.42 3.73
C VAL A 240 -15.19 11.84 4.22
N GLU A 241 -16.16 12.53 3.62
CA GLU A 241 -16.57 13.88 4.04
C GLU A 241 -15.40 14.88 4.13
N GLY A 242 -14.44 14.79 3.19
CA GLY A 242 -13.25 15.64 3.16
C GLY A 242 -12.17 15.27 4.19
N LEU A 243 -12.35 14.18 4.94
CA LEU A 243 -11.32 13.61 5.81
C LEU A 243 -10.59 12.45 5.11
N ILE A 244 -9.26 12.51 5.13
CA ILE A 244 -8.37 11.45 4.67
C ILE A 244 -8.11 10.52 5.87
N VAL A 245 -8.61 9.30 5.79
CA VAL A 245 -8.52 8.28 6.84
C VAL A 245 -7.45 7.25 6.46
N ALA A 246 -6.37 7.20 7.22
CA ALA A 246 -5.22 6.35 6.91
C ALA A 246 -4.87 5.43 8.10
N PRO A 247 -4.95 4.10 7.94
CA PRO A 247 -4.42 3.18 8.93
C PRO A 247 -2.89 3.13 8.87
N ALA A 248 -2.24 3.15 10.02
CA ALA A 248 -0.78 3.06 10.12
C ALA A 248 -0.33 2.31 11.38
N PHE A 249 0.78 1.59 11.28
CA PHE A 249 1.55 1.15 12.45
C PHE A 249 2.46 2.27 12.94
N GLN A 250 2.68 2.37 14.25
CA GLN A 250 3.73 3.20 14.85
C GLN A 250 4.30 2.43 16.04
N GLY A 251 5.51 1.91 15.90
CA GLY A 251 6.01 0.85 16.77
C GLY A 251 5.16 -0.41 16.65
N GLU A 252 4.76 -1.00 17.78
CA GLU A 252 3.87 -2.17 17.83
C GLU A 252 2.37 -1.80 17.75
N ASP A 253 2.07 -0.50 17.81
CA ASP A 253 0.71 -0.01 17.88
C ASP A 253 0.11 0.27 16.52
N CYS A 254 -1.18 -0.05 16.36
CA CYS A 254 -1.96 0.30 15.18
C CYS A 254 -2.82 1.53 15.47
N TYR A 255 -2.87 2.47 14.52
CA TYR A 255 -3.63 3.71 14.63
C TYR A 255 -4.45 3.96 13.36
N ILE A 256 -5.56 4.65 13.52
CA ILE A 256 -6.25 5.35 12.44
C ILE A 256 -5.95 6.84 12.58
N TYR A 257 -5.36 7.41 11.54
CA TYR A 257 -5.11 8.83 11.40
C TYR A 257 -6.20 9.47 10.54
N PHE A 258 -6.63 10.66 10.93
CA PHE A 258 -7.60 11.48 10.22
C PHE A 258 -6.95 12.79 9.86
N PHE A 259 -6.80 13.05 8.56
CA PHE A 259 -6.25 14.29 8.05
C PHE A 259 -7.32 15.12 7.33
N ARG A 260 -7.16 16.43 7.34
CA ARG A 260 -7.94 17.36 6.53
C ARG A 260 -7.01 18.07 5.56
N GLU A 261 -7.41 18.15 4.30
CA GLU A 261 -6.70 18.96 3.30
C GLU A 261 -7.08 20.43 3.50
N GLU A 262 -6.09 21.25 3.87
CA GLU A 262 -6.20 22.70 3.97
C GLU A 262 -5.72 23.33 2.65
N LYS A 263 -6.62 24.03 1.96
CA LYS A 263 -6.32 24.70 0.69
C LYS A 263 -5.47 25.94 0.97
N LYS A 264 -4.20 25.89 0.58
CA LYS A 264 -3.35 27.08 0.43
C LYS A 264 -3.13 27.40 -1.04
N GLU A 265 -2.77 28.64 -1.34
CA GLU A 265 -2.70 29.17 -2.72
C GLU A 265 -1.76 28.38 -3.64
N GLU A 266 -0.68 27.78 -3.11
CA GLU A 266 0.34 27.10 -3.94
C GLU A 266 0.44 25.58 -3.73
N ARG A 267 0.30 25.10 -2.49
CA ARG A 267 0.39 23.67 -2.14
C ARG A 267 -0.54 23.33 -0.99
N PRO A 268 -1.35 22.26 -1.08
CA PRO A 268 -2.18 21.85 0.04
C PRO A 268 -1.30 21.47 1.23
N THR A 269 -1.79 21.78 2.43
CA THR A 269 -1.24 21.24 3.66
C THR A 269 -2.24 20.28 4.28
N PHE A 270 -1.76 19.28 4.99
CA PHE A 270 -2.63 18.26 5.58
C PHE A 270 -2.61 18.39 7.09
N GLU A 271 -3.68 18.88 7.69
CA GLU A 271 -3.82 19.00 9.14
C GLU A 271 -4.15 17.62 9.73
N LEU A 272 -3.45 17.21 10.79
CA LEU A 272 -3.84 16.02 11.57
C LEU A 272 -5.00 16.42 12.50
N VAL A 273 -6.21 16.02 12.14
CA VAL A 273 -7.44 16.34 12.89
C VAL A 273 -7.58 15.42 14.11
N ARG A 274 -7.29 14.13 13.93
CA ARG A 274 -7.47 13.11 14.97
C ARG A 274 -6.55 11.93 14.73
N ARG A 275 -6.14 11.30 15.82
CA ARG A 275 -5.49 9.99 15.83
C ARG A 275 -6.19 9.10 16.85
N THR A 276 -6.55 7.89 16.43
CA THR A 276 -7.22 6.90 17.29
C THR A 276 -6.38 5.63 17.34
N LYS A 277 -5.94 5.23 18.52
CA LYS A 277 -5.27 3.94 18.73
C LYS A 277 -6.29 2.81 18.57
N LEU A 278 -6.03 1.88 17.68
CA LEU A 278 -6.72 0.60 17.65
C LEU A 278 -6.02 -0.27 18.69
N SER A 279 -6.74 -0.73 19.73
CA SER A 279 -6.10 -1.33 20.92
C SER A 279 -5.07 -2.40 20.54
N THR A 280 -3.89 -2.31 21.15
CA THR A 280 -2.88 -3.35 21.02
C THR A 280 -3.13 -4.51 21.98
N ARG A 281 -3.01 -5.72 21.43
CA ARG A 281 -3.07 -7.07 22.02
C ARG A 281 -4.45 -7.68 22.32
N PRO A 282 -4.75 -8.91 21.80
CA PRO A 282 -5.34 -9.91 22.67
C PRO A 282 -4.38 -10.15 23.85
N ALA A 283 -4.94 -10.28 25.06
CA ALA A 283 -4.19 -10.54 26.28
C ALA A 283 -3.10 -11.60 26.08
N PRO A 284 -1.95 -11.52 26.80
CA PRO A 284 -0.98 -12.60 26.77
C PRO A 284 -1.68 -13.95 26.96
N ALA A 285 -1.35 -14.93 26.13
CA ALA A 285 -1.86 -16.28 26.26
C ALA A 285 -1.48 -16.82 27.65
N GLU A 286 -2.44 -17.45 28.32
CA GLU A 286 -2.45 -18.19 29.58
C GLU A 286 -1.13 -18.90 30.03
N GLU A 287 -0.05 -18.16 30.28
CA GLU A 287 1.04 -18.68 31.15
C GLU A 287 0.66 -18.64 32.65
N ASP A 288 -0.55 -18.15 32.98
CA ASP A 288 -1.11 -18.09 34.33
C ASP A 288 -2.29 -19.06 34.56
N LEU A 289 -2.41 -20.17 33.83
CA LEU A 289 -3.27 -21.26 34.30
C LEU A 289 -2.54 -22.04 35.40
N PRO A 290 -3.04 -22.06 36.66
CA PRO A 290 -2.41 -22.83 37.72
C PRO A 290 -2.36 -24.29 37.29
N THR A 291 -1.15 -24.85 37.28
CA THR A 291 -0.95 -26.30 37.15
C THR A 291 -1.59 -26.96 38.36
N HIS A 292 -2.83 -27.44 38.21
CA HIS A 292 -3.40 -28.38 39.15
C HIS A 292 -2.63 -29.69 39.02
N HIS A 293 -1.64 -29.88 39.89
CA HIS A 293 -1.07 -31.19 40.17
C HIS A 293 -2.12 -32.06 40.86
N PRO A 294 -2.39 -33.29 40.37
CA PRO A 294 -3.09 -34.31 41.14
C PRO A 294 -2.23 -34.84 42.28
#